data_AF-A0A6G1L1T5-F1
#
_entry.id   AF-A0A6G1L1T5-F1
#
_cell.length_a   1.000
_cell.length_b   1.000
_cell.length_c   1.000
_cell.angle_alpha   90.00
_cell.angle_beta   90.00
_cell.angle_gamma   90.00
#
_symmetry.space_group_name_H-M   'P 1'
#
loop_
_entity.id
_entity.type
_entity.pdbx_description
1 polymer ?
#
loop_
_entity_poly.entity_id
_entity_poly.type
_entity_poly.pdbx_seq_one_letter_code
_entity_poly.pdbx_strand_id
1 'polypeptide(L)'
;MDICQLEYTDFKLVRATHDDIPALLQVHSEGFAHDRFSQFMLQGRPSGTHEARMRKAIESWFDNVDAKLFKAAGEDGQILGWICYIVKTQPSSPDAVADGTYSQAASTGVQQSGHNGNGEGETPFVSRSAQAEVGAAMREDLRRAESKYMTESRFVVLQALATRPEYQRQGIASALVRCVVEEADARRLACWAHASPAASGLYDKLGFVSIGSGEYVLGRMGTDEEVYKFDFMKRAVQDVFAAS
;
A
#
# COMPACT_ATOMS: atom_id res chain seq x y z
N MET A 1 1.52 18.08 20.50
CA MET A 1 2.02 18.57 19.20
C MET A 1 1.54 17.57 18.17
N ASP A 2 0.85 18.00 17.12
CA ASP A 2 0.42 17.10 16.05
C ASP A 2 1.66 16.77 15.20
N ILE A 3 2.22 15.58 15.42
CA ILE A 3 3.49 15.12 14.84
C ILE A 3 3.44 15.15 13.29
N CYS A 4 2.24 15.09 12.73
CA CYS A 4 2.01 15.14 11.30
C CYS A 4 1.91 16.57 10.72
N GLN A 5 2.27 17.61 11.51
CA GLN A 5 2.41 19.01 11.06
C GLN A 5 3.86 19.51 11.10
N LEU A 6 4.85 18.60 11.15
CA LEU A 6 6.26 18.98 11.12
C LEU A 6 6.63 19.63 9.77
N GLU A 7 7.36 20.74 9.86
CA GLU A 7 8.03 21.36 8.73
C GLU A 7 9.38 20.69 8.52
N TYR A 8 9.62 20.25 7.29
CA TYR A 8 10.92 19.81 6.80
C TYR A 8 11.49 20.92 5.93
N THR A 9 12.81 20.93 5.75
CA THR A 9 13.51 22.00 5.02
C THR A 9 12.88 22.30 3.65
N ASP A 10 12.38 21.28 2.95
CA ASP A 10 11.90 21.39 1.57
C ASP A 10 10.41 21.04 1.37
N PHE A 11 9.71 20.61 2.43
CA PHE A 11 8.30 20.22 2.36
C PHE A 11 7.62 20.23 3.73
N LYS A 12 6.28 20.23 3.73
CA LYS A 12 5.47 20.06 4.94
C LYS A 12 4.56 18.85 4.83
N LEU A 13 4.36 18.17 5.96
CA LEU A 13 3.32 17.15 6.06
C LEU A 13 1.99 17.82 6.42
N VAL A 14 0.95 17.51 5.66
CA VAL A 14 -0.39 18.05 5.88
C VAL A 14 -1.44 16.99 5.57
N ARG A 15 -2.63 17.12 6.16
CA ARG A 15 -3.76 16.24 5.85
C ARG A 15 -4.18 16.45 4.39
N ALA A 16 -4.42 15.36 3.68
CA ALA A 16 -4.99 15.43 2.34
C ALA A 16 -6.49 15.76 2.41
N THR A 17 -7.01 16.41 1.38
CA THR A 17 -8.44 16.72 1.19
C THR A 17 -8.95 16.11 -0.12
N HIS A 18 -10.27 16.12 -0.34
CA HIS A 18 -10.85 15.64 -1.60
C HIS A 18 -10.30 16.37 -2.83
N ASP A 19 -9.94 17.66 -2.70
CA ASP A 19 -9.36 18.45 -3.79
C ASP A 19 -7.99 17.91 -4.23
N ASP A 20 -7.30 17.16 -3.37
CA ASP A 20 -6.00 16.56 -3.68
C ASP A 20 -6.09 15.30 -4.55
N ILE A 21 -7.27 14.68 -4.67
CA ILE A 21 -7.44 13.37 -5.33
C ILE A 21 -6.75 13.31 -6.70
N PRO A 22 -6.90 14.29 -7.62
CA PRO A 22 -6.21 14.27 -8.90
C PRO A 22 -4.68 14.19 -8.76
N ALA A 23 -4.10 14.96 -7.84
CA ALA A 23 -2.66 14.98 -7.61
C ALA A 23 -2.17 13.70 -6.90
N LEU A 24 -2.91 13.15 -5.93
CA LEU A 24 -2.58 11.87 -5.30
C LEU A 24 -2.54 10.72 -6.33
N LEU A 25 -3.48 10.72 -7.28
CA LEU A 25 -3.54 9.75 -8.38
C LEU A 25 -2.34 9.86 -9.32
N GLN A 26 -1.96 11.09 -9.65
CA GLN A 26 -0.78 11.35 -10.48
C GLN A 26 0.48 10.83 -9.79
N VAL A 27 0.72 11.22 -8.53
CA VAL A 27 1.88 10.77 -7.74
C VAL A 27 1.94 9.25 -7.65
N HIS A 28 0.78 8.61 -7.44
CA HIS A 28 0.70 7.15 -7.39
C HIS A 28 1.03 6.51 -8.74
N SER A 29 0.46 7.02 -9.82
CA SER A 29 0.70 6.48 -11.17
C SER A 29 2.16 6.63 -11.58
N GLU A 30 2.77 7.79 -11.32
CA GLU A 30 4.18 8.06 -11.59
C GLU A 30 5.09 7.17 -10.72
N GLY A 31 4.81 7.04 -9.42
CA GLY A 31 5.61 6.26 -8.49
C GLY A 31 5.64 4.76 -8.79
N PHE A 32 4.59 4.22 -9.39
CA PHE A 32 4.45 2.78 -9.71
C PHE A 32 4.59 2.46 -11.20
N ALA A 33 4.91 3.44 -12.06
CA ALA A 33 5.00 3.25 -13.51
C ALA A 33 6.00 2.15 -13.94
N HIS A 34 7.07 1.96 -13.16
CA HIS A 34 8.14 1.00 -13.41
C HIS A 34 8.15 -0.18 -12.42
N ASP A 35 7.13 -0.30 -11.57
CA ASP A 35 7.02 -1.44 -10.66
C ASP A 35 6.56 -2.70 -11.41
N ARG A 36 7.33 -3.79 -11.31
CA ARG A 36 7.08 -5.03 -12.06
C ARG A 36 5.72 -5.65 -11.73
N PHE A 37 5.34 -5.65 -10.46
CA PHE A 37 4.04 -6.18 -10.04
C PHE A 37 2.89 -5.36 -10.63
N SER A 38 2.99 -4.03 -10.58
CA SER A 38 2.02 -3.12 -11.17
C SER A 38 1.91 -3.30 -12.68
N GLN A 39 3.04 -3.42 -13.38
CA GLN A 39 3.07 -3.70 -14.82
C GLN A 39 2.40 -5.03 -15.17
N PHE A 40 2.72 -6.09 -14.42
CA PHE A 40 2.10 -7.41 -14.58
C PHE A 40 0.57 -7.34 -14.40
N MET A 41 0.10 -6.69 -13.33
CA MET A 41 -1.34 -6.59 -13.03
C MET A 41 -2.12 -5.77 -14.07
N LEU A 42 -1.45 -4.86 -14.79
CA LEU A 42 -2.05 -3.98 -15.79
C LEU A 42 -1.84 -4.43 -17.23
N GLN A 43 -1.02 -5.44 -17.47
CA GLN A 43 -0.74 -5.93 -18.82
C GLN A 43 -2.03 -6.32 -19.55
N GLY A 44 -2.21 -5.80 -20.78
CA GLY A 44 -3.40 -6.06 -21.60
C GLY A 44 -4.71 -5.42 -21.08
N ARG A 45 -4.64 -4.52 -20.09
CA ARG A 45 -5.79 -3.73 -19.63
C ARG A 45 -5.89 -2.39 -20.40
N PRO A 46 -7.10 -1.82 -20.55
CA PRO A 46 -7.27 -0.48 -21.09
C PRO A 46 -6.46 0.56 -20.30
N SER A 47 -5.93 1.57 -20.99
CA SER A 47 -5.31 2.73 -20.35
C SER A 47 -6.26 3.36 -19.32
N GLY A 48 -5.71 3.90 -18.23
CA GLY A 48 -6.48 4.49 -17.14
C GLY A 48 -7.17 3.49 -16.20
N THR A 49 -7.08 2.17 -16.44
CA THR A 49 -7.68 1.16 -15.53
C THR A 49 -7.10 1.26 -14.11
N HIS A 50 -5.80 1.51 -13.98
CA HIS A 50 -5.17 1.68 -12.68
C HIS A 50 -5.69 2.92 -11.97
N GLU A 51 -5.68 4.06 -12.66
CA GLU A 51 -6.14 5.34 -12.13
C GLU A 51 -7.59 5.29 -11.68
N ALA A 52 -8.49 4.73 -12.50
CA ALA A 52 -9.92 4.62 -12.15
C ALA A 52 -10.15 3.78 -10.90
N ARG A 53 -9.34 2.74 -10.66
CA ARG A 53 -9.42 1.91 -9.45
C ARG A 53 -8.83 2.61 -8.24
N MET A 54 -7.67 3.23 -8.42
CA MET A 54 -7.02 4.01 -7.37
C MET A 54 -7.92 5.17 -6.93
N ARG A 55 -8.62 5.81 -7.88
CA ARG A 55 -9.58 6.88 -7.59
C ARG A 55 -10.66 6.39 -6.65
N LYS A 56 -11.31 5.27 -6.98
CA LYS A 56 -12.32 4.64 -6.12
C LYS A 56 -11.76 4.26 -4.75
N ALA A 57 -10.53 3.76 -4.69
CA ALA A 57 -9.87 3.44 -3.43
C ALA A 57 -9.66 4.69 -2.57
N ILE A 58 -9.12 5.76 -3.15
CA ILE A 58 -8.89 7.04 -2.47
C ILE A 58 -10.22 7.63 -1.97
N GLU A 59 -11.23 7.69 -2.83
CA GLU A 59 -12.58 8.15 -2.47
C GLU A 59 -13.13 7.33 -1.28
N SER A 60 -13.04 6.00 -1.34
CA SER A 60 -13.52 5.13 -0.25
C SER A 60 -12.78 5.34 1.08
N TRP A 61 -11.52 5.76 1.05
CA TRP A 61 -10.80 6.08 2.28
C TRP A 61 -11.18 7.45 2.83
N PHE A 62 -11.50 8.43 1.98
CA PHE A 62 -12.05 9.69 2.48
C PHE A 62 -13.40 9.48 3.18
N ASP A 63 -14.20 8.53 2.70
CA ASP A 63 -15.48 8.15 3.32
C ASP A 63 -15.31 7.27 4.58
N ASN A 64 -14.10 6.76 4.83
CA ASN A 64 -13.82 5.89 5.98
C ASN A 64 -13.31 6.70 7.17
N VAL A 65 -14.08 6.71 8.26
CA VAL A 65 -13.77 7.46 9.49
C VAL A 65 -12.47 7.01 10.18
N ASP A 66 -12.08 5.75 9.98
CA ASP A 66 -10.86 5.17 10.55
C ASP A 66 -9.63 5.38 9.65
N ALA A 67 -9.84 5.85 8.42
CA ALA A 67 -8.79 6.15 7.47
C ALA A 67 -8.26 7.58 7.63
N LYS A 68 -6.96 7.73 7.46
CA LYS A 68 -6.29 9.03 7.45
C LYS A 68 -5.31 9.08 6.29
N LEU A 69 -5.35 10.21 5.57
CA LEU A 69 -4.48 10.48 4.44
C LEU A 69 -3.65 11.73 4.73
N PHE A 70 -2.34 11.60 4.50
CA PHE A 70 -1.39 12.70 4.61
C PHE A 70 -0.60 12.83 3.31
N LYS A 71 -0.23 14.06 2.99
CA LYS A 71 0.59 14.42 1.83
C LYS A 71 1.82 15.20 2.29
N ALA A 72 2.91 15.02 1.55
CA ALA A 72 4.06 15.90 1.60
C ALA A 72 3.87 16.98 0.53
N ALA A 73 3.62 18.21 0.96
CA ALA A 73 3.46 19.37 0.08
C ALA A 73 4.77 20.16 0.02
N GLY A 74 5.31 20.35 -1.19
CA GLY A 74 6.43 21.26 -1.44
C GLY A 74 6.04 22.73 -1.26
N GLU A 75 7.02 23.62 -1.39
CA GLU A 75 6.83 25.07 -1.21
C GLU A 75 5.80 25.67 -2.18
N ASP A 76 5.75 25.16 -3.41
CA ASP A 76 4.83 25.57 -4.48
C ASP A 76 3.44 24.92 -4.36
N GLY A 77 3.20 24.12 -3.32
CA GLY A 77 1.97 23.35 -3.12
C GLY A 77 1.92 22.04 -3.90
N GLN A 78 2.98 21.68 -4.64
CA GLN A 78 3.06 20.39 -5.33
C GLN A 78 3.07 19.24 -4.32
N ILE A 79 2.28 18.20 -4.61
CA ILE A 79 2.31 16.97 -3.81
C ILE A 79 3.50 16.12 -4.25
N LEU A 80 4.46 15.93 -3.35
CA LEU A 80 5.69 15.17 -3.62
C LEU A 80 5.53 13.68 -3.27
N GLY A 81 4.65 13.38 -2.33
CA GLY A 81 4.36 12.03 -1.85
C GLY A 81 3.12 12.03 -0.97
N TRP A 82 2.56 10.85 -0.74
CA TRP A 82 1.41 10.70 0.15
C TRP A 82 1.34 9.30 0.77
N ILE A 83 0.60 9.22 1.87
CA ILE A 83 0.35 8.00 2.62
C ILE A 83 -1.13 7.92 3.01
N CYS A 84 -1.68 6.71 3.01
CA CYS A 84 -2.95 6.38 3.65
C CYS A 84 -2.73 5.26 4.66
N TYR A 85 -3.32 5.42 5.85
CA TYR A 85 -3.40 4.35 6.82
C TYR A 85 -4.81 4.25 7.42
N ILE A 86 -5.16 3.08 7.92
CA ILE A 86 -6.45 2.80 8.57
C ILE A 86 -6.19 2.24 9.96
N VAL A 87 -6.95 2.71 10.94
CA VAL A 87 -6.98 2.11 12.27
C VAL A 87 -8.03 0.99 12.26
N LYS A 88 -7.59 -0.26 12.15
CA LYS A 88 -8.51 -1.39 12.20
C LYS A 88 -8.85 -1.74 13.65
N THR A 89 -10.09 -2.20 13.85
CA THR A 89 -10.54 -2.82 15.10
C THR A 89 -10.99 -4.24 14.77
N GLN A 90 -10.32 -5.25 15.35
CA GLN A 90 -10.75 -6.64 15.25
C GLN A 90 -12.04 -6.83 16.05
N PRO A 91 -13.04 -7.56 15.52
CA PRO A 91 -14.21 -7.90 16.30
C PRO A 91 -13.81 -8.80 17.48
N SER A 92 -14.49 -8.63 18.61
CA SER A 92 -14.17 -9.29 19.88
C SER A 92 -14.44 -10.81 19.90
N SER A 93 -14.99 -11.37 18.82
CA SER A 93 -15.39 -12.77 18.72
C SER A 93 -14.84 -13.41 17.43
N PRO A 94 -14.28 -14.63 17.50
CA PRO A 94 -13.73 -15.34 16.34
C PRO A 94 -14.78 -15.69 15.26
N ASP A 95 -16.07 -15.58 15.55
CA ASP A 95 -17.18 -15.85 14.61
C ASP A 95 -17.55 -14.66 13.72
N ALA A 96 -17.05 -13.46 14.03
CA ALA A 96 -17.23 -12.30 13.18
C ALA A 96 -16.09 -12.27 12.15
N VAL A 97 -16.31 -12.97 11.04
CA VAL A 97 -15.40 -12.91 9.89
C VAL A 97 -15.33 -11.45 9.42
N ALA A 98 -14.23 -10.78 9.72
CA ALA A 98 -14.00 -9.40 9.31
C ALA A 98 -13.96 -9.34 7.79
N ASP A 99 -14.83 -8.54 7.19
CA ASP A 99 -14.77 -8.17 5.79
C ASP A 99 -13.48 -7.36 5.60
N GLY A 100 -12.42 -8.07 5.17
CA GLY A 100 -11.07 -7.55 5.10
C GLY A 100 -10.98 -6.42 4.09
N THR A 101 -11.22 -5.19 4.54
CA THR A 101 -10.99 -3.97 3.76
C THR A 101 -9.49 -3.70 3.71
N TYR A 102 -8.80 -4.55 2.96
CA TYR A 102 -7.53 -4.20 2.34
C TYR A 102 -7.84 -3.42 1.10
N SER A 103 -7.48 -2.14 1.12
CA SER A 103 -7.53 -1.38 -0.11
C SER A 103 -6.21 -1.61 -0.85
N GLN A 104 -6.37 -2.30 -1.96
CA GLN A 104 -5.41 -2.75 -2.97
C GLN A 104 -4.58 -1.66 -3.64
N ALA A 105 -4.31 -0.55 -2.98
CA ALA A 105 -3.56 0.52 -3.61
C ALA A 105 -2.10 0.16 -3.91
N ALA A 106 -1.53 -0.86 -3.26
CA ALA A 106 -0.25 -1.41 -3.67
C ALA A 106 -0.36 -2.58 -4.67
N SER A 107 -1.57 -3.02 -5.03
CA SER A 107 -1.77 -4.26 -5.81
C SER A 107 -3.22 -4.46 -6.30
N THR A 108 -3.51 -3.96 -7.50
CA THR A 108 -4.82 -3.98 -8.19
C THR A 108 -5.46 -5.37 -8.39
N GLY A 109 -6.81 -5.48 -8.36
CA GLY A 109 -7.64 -6.49 -9.05
C GLY A 109 -8.83 -7.05 -8.24
N VAL A 110 -10.06 -7.34 -8.70
CA VAL A 110 -10.79 -7.41 -9.98
C VAL A 110 -12.29 -7.50 -9.59
N GLN A 111 -13.20 -6.83 -10.31
CA GLN A 111 -14.61 -7.25 -10.43
C GLN A 111 -14.90 -7.59 -11.89
N GLN A 112 -15.61 -8.70 -12.09
CA GLN A 112 -15.93 -9.34 -13.38
C GLN A 112 -16.95 -8.54 -14.20
N SER A 113 -16.75 -8.51 -15.52
CA SER A 113 -17.84 -8.65 -16.50
C SER A 113 -17.28 -9.33 -17.75
N GLY A 114 -17.98 -10.35 -18.22
CA GLY A 114 -17.45 -11.39 -19.11
C GLY A 114 -17.36 -11.00 -20.60
N HIS A 115 -16.34 -11.54 -21.26
CA HIS A 115 -16.39 -11.87 -22.68
C HIS A 115 -15.27 -12.87 -23.05
N ASN A 116 -15.65 -13.99 -23.67
CA ASN A 116 -14.74 -14.98 -24.24
C ASN A 116 -14.26 -14.54 -25.62
N GLY A 117 -12.98 -14.76 -25.92
CA GLY A 117 -12.42 -14.65 -27.26
C GLY A 117 -11.08 -15.37 -27.33
N ASN A 118 -11.04 -16.50 -28.04
CA ASN A 118 -9.85 -17.30 -28.32
C ASN A 118 -9.02 -16.62 -29.42
N GLY A 119 -7.69 -16.66 -29.29
CA GLY A 119 -6.76 -16.26 -30.33
C GLY A 119 -5.32 -16.60 -29.97
N GLU A 120 -4.75 -17.57 -30.68
CA GLU A 120 -3.38 -18.08 -30.57
C GLU A 120 -2.39 -17.11 -31.25
N GLY A 121 -1.28 -16.83 -30.59
CA GLY A 121 -0.17 -16.02 -31.11
C GLY A 121 0.87 -15.74 -30.02
N GLU A 122 2.06 -16.31 -30.16
CA GLU A 122 3.19 -16.21 -29.23
C GLU A 122 3.69 -14.76 -29.07
N THR A 123 3.06 -14.09 -28.13
CA THR A 123 3.67 -13.08 -27.25
C THR A 123 3.51 -13.62 -25.83
N PRO A 124 4.30 -13.20 -24.82
CA PRO A 124 4.03 -13.57 -23.42
C PRO A 124 2.76 -12.84 -22.97
N PHE A 125 1.61 -13.27 -23.49
CA PHE A 125 0.30 -12.81 -23.09
C PHE A 125 0.01 -13.48 -21.76
N VAL A 126 0.34 -12.80 -20.67
CA VAL A 126 -0.15 -13.19 -19.35
C VAL A 126 -1.67 -13.18 -19.43
N SER A 127 -2.27 -14.36 -19.24
CA SER A 127 -3.72 -14.51 -19.33
C SER A 127 -4.40 -13.71 -18.22
N ARG A 128 -5.62 -13.24 -18.50
CA ARG A 128 -6.49 -12.61 -17.48
C ARG A 128 -6.73 -13.52 -16.28
N SER A 129 -6.66 -14.84 -16.46
CA SER A 129 -6.74 -15.80 -15.37
C SER A 129 -5.51 -15.74 -14.47
N ALA A 130 -4.29 -15.65 -15.03
CA ALA A 130 -3.05 -15.57 -14.25
C ALA A 130 -3.01 -14.31 -13.36
N GLN A 131 -3.38 -13.13 -13.87
CA GLN A 131 -3.46 -11.93 -13.03
C GLN A 131 -4.56 -12.06 -11.95
N ALA A 132 -5.70 -12.67 -12.28
CA ALA A 132 -6.78 -12.87 -11.32
C ALA A 132 -6.37 -13.85 -10.20
N GLU A 133 -5.66 -14.92 -10.55
CA GLU A 133 -5.11 -15.93 -9.63
C GLU A 133 -4.07 -15.31 -8.71
N VAL A 134 -3.07 -14.59 -9.25
CA VAL A 134 -2.06 -13.89 -8.45
C VAL A 134 -2.70 -12.87 -7.51
N GLY A 135 -3.63 -12.05 -8.01
CA GLY A 135 -4.34 -11.09 -7.18
C GLY A 135 -5.16 -11.76 -6.07
N ALA A 136 -5.79 -12.91 -6.35
CA ALA A 136 -6.57 -13.67 -5.37
C ALA A 136 -5.69 -14.33 -4.31
N ALA A 137 -4.59 -14.97 -4.73
CA ALA A 137 -3.60 -15.56 -3.83
C ALA A 137 -3.04 -14.51 -2.89
N MET A 138 -2.63 -13.36 -3.42
CA MET A 138 -2.09 -12.27 -2.61
C MET A 138 -3.10 -11.70 -1.61
N ARG A 139 -4.38 -11.55 -2.00
CA ARG A 139 -5.44 -11.15 -1.05
C ARG A 139 -5.60 -12.16 0.09
N GLU A 140 -5.62 -13.45 -0.23
CA GLU A 140 -5.80 -14.48 0.78
C GLU A 140 -4.58 -14.60 1.70
N ASP A 141 -3.37 -14.48 1.16
CA ASP A 141 -2.14 -14.46 1.95
C ASP A 141 -2.10 -13.28 2.90
N LEU A 142 -2.47 -12.07 2.44
CA LEU A 142 -2.59 -10.88 3.27
C LEU A 142 -3.57 -11.09 4.41
N ARG A 143 -4.79 -11.55 4.09
CA ARG A 143 -5.84 -11.82 5.07
C ARG A 143 -5.35 -12.83 6.12
N ARG A 144 -4.73 -13.92 5.68
CA ARG A 144 -4.21 -14.97 6.56
C ARG A 144 -3.06 -14.46 7.43
N ALA A 145 -2.13 -13.69 6.86
CA ALA A 145 -0.97 -13.19 7.56
C ALA A 145 -1.35 -12.13 8.61
N GLU A 146 -2.20 -11.15 8.29
CA GLU A 146 -2.67 -10.17 9.29
C GLU A 146 -3.45 -10.88 10.39
N SER A 147 -4.36 -11.80 10.06
CA SER A 147 -5.11 -12.56 11.08
C SER A 147 -4.20 -13.39 11.99
N LYS A 148 -3.11 -13.95 11.44
CA LYS A 148 -2.13 -14.73 12.20
C LYS A 148 -1.26 -13.87 13.11
N TYR A 149 -0.85 -12.69 12.64
CA TYR A 149 0.22 -11.91 13.28
C TYR A 149 -0.26 -10.65 14.01
N MET A 150 -1.44 -10.13 13.68
CA MET A 150 -2.07 -9.00 14.34
C MET A 150 -3.16 -9.50 15.28
N THR A 151 -2.72 -9.90 16.48
CA THR A 151 -3.57 -10.41 17.56
C THR A 151 -4.15 -9.28 18.42
N GLU A 152 -3.64 -8.06 18.26
CA GLU A 152 -4.14 -6.87 18.93
C GLU A 152 -5.58 -6.55 18.50
N SER A 153 -6.43 -6.16 19.44
CA SER A 153 -7.81 -5.78 19.14
C SER A 153 -7.91 -4.53 18.27
N ARG A 154 -6.88 -3.69 18.27
CA ARG A 154 -6.76 -2.51 17.41
C ARG A 154 -5.32 -2.33 16.95
N PHE A 155 -5.14 -1.98 15.68
CA PHE A 155 -3.82 -1.73 15.09
C PHE A 155 -3.94 -0.82 13.86
N VAL A 156 -2.81 -0.26 13.44
CA VAL A 156 -2.70 0.56 12.23
C VAL A 156 -2.31 -0.32 11.04
N VAL A 157 -2.99 -0.15 9.91
CA VAL A 157 -2.62 -0.75 8.63
C VAL A 157 -2.19 0.34 7.66
N LEU A 158 -0.96 0.27 7.17
CA LEU A 158 -0.51 1.12 6.06
C LEU A 158 -1.14 0.60 4.76
N GLN A 159 -2.04 1.38 4.16
CA GLN A 159 -2.79 0.99 2.96
C GLN A 159 -2.11 1.44 1.67
N ALA A 160 -1.52 2.63 1.67
CA ALA A 160 -0.84 3.17 0.50
C ALA A 160 0.31 4.08 0.90
N LEU A 161 1.37 4.04 0.11
CA LEU A 161 2.50 4.95 0.20
C LEU A 161 3.03 5.16 -1.22
N ALA A 162 3.14 6.42 -1.64
CA ALA A 162 3.71 6.77 -2.93
C ALA A 162 4.58 8.02 -2.80
N THR A 163 5.62 8.11 -3.63
CA THR A 163 6.48 9.29 -3.78
C THR A 163 6.81 9.42 -5.25
N ARG A 164 6.72 10.66 -5.76
CA ARG A 164 7.08 10.97 -7.14
C ARG A 164 8.52 10.53 -7.44
N PRO A 165 8.80 9.90 -8.59
CA PRO A 165 10.13 9.38 -8.91
C PRO A 165 11.28 10.37 -8.68
N GLU A 166 11.08 11.64 -9.07
CA GLU A 166 12.09 12.71 -8.98
C GLU A 166 12.43 13.09 -7.53
N TYR A 167 11.53 12.77 -6.60
CA TYR A 167 11.64 13.09 -5.17
C TYR A 167 11.87 11.85 -4.30
N GLN A 168 12.08 10.68 -4.90
CA GLN A 168 12.46 9.48 -4.16
C GLN A 168 13.86 9.64 -3.57
N ARG A 169 14.15 8.87 -2.50
CA ARG A 169 15.43 8.89 -1.77
C ARG A 169 15.78 10.22 -1.09
N GLN A 170 14.84 11.17 -1.03
CA GLN A 170 14.98 12.45 -0.32
C GLN A 170 14.30 12.46 1.06
N GLY A 171 13.95 11.29 1.61
CA GLY A 171 13.36 11.17 2.95
C GLY A 171 11.86 11.42 3.07
N ILE A 172 11.17 11.77 1.97
CA ILE A 172 9.72 12.06 1.95
C ILE A 172 8.88 10.88 2.46
N ALA A 173 9.08 9.68 1.88
CA ALA A 173 8.39 8.48 2.32
C ALA A 173 8.68 8.15 3.80
N SER A 174 9.93 8.38 4.25
CA SER A 174 10.31 8.20 5.65
C SER A 174 9.58 9.16 6.58
N ALA A 175 9.47 10.43 6.20
CA ALA A 175 8.74 11.44 6.95
C ALA A 175 7.25 11.09 7.08
N LEU A 176 6.62 10.68 5.97
CA LEU A 176 5.22 10.25 5.94
C LEU A 176 4.97 9.06 6.87
N VAL A 177 5.77 7.99 6.76
CA VAL A 177 5.61 6.80 7.60
C VAL A 177 5.93 7.10 9.07
N ARG A 178 6.95 7.92 9.33
CA ARG A 178 7.32 8.35 10.69
C ARG A 178 6.15 9.02 11.41
N CYS A 179 5.47 9.96 10.75
CA CYS A 179 4.28 10.61 11.31
C CYS A 179 3.20 9.58 11.70
N VAL A 180 3.01 8.53 10.91
CA VAL A 180 2.04 7.47 11.22
C VAL A 180 2.46 6.61 12.41
N VAL A 181 3.72 6.14 12.44
CA VAL A 181 4.16 5.23 13.51
C VAL A 181 4.30 5.93 14.86
N GLU A 182 4.69 7.21 14.87
CA GLU A 182 4.74 8.00 16.11
C GLU A 182 3.33 8.30 16.64
N GLU A 183 2.35 8.56 15.76
CA GLU A 183 0.94 8.63 16.18
C GLU A 183 0.44 7.28 16.72
N ALA A 184 0.84 6.17 16.08
CA ALA A 184 0.47 4.83 16.53
C ALA A 184 1.07 4.51 17.90
N ASP A 185 2.33 4.85 18.16
CA ASP A 185 2.99 4.66 19.47
C ASP A 185 2.32 5.47 20.57
N ALA A 186 2.00 6.75 20.30
CA ALA A 186 1.27 7.60 21.25
C ALA A 186 -0.11 7.01 21.62
N ARG A 187 -0.71 6.24 20.71
CA ARG A 187 -1.99 5.56 20.89
C ARG A 187 -1.84 4.10 21.33
N ARG A 188 -0.61 3.62 21.53
CA ARG A 188 -0.25 2.24 21.84
C ARG A 188 -0.80 1.21 20.84
N LEU A 189 -0.69 1.51 19.56
CA LEU A 189 -1.14 0.65 18.45
C LEU A 189 0.07 0.08 17.71
N ALA A 190 0.08 -1.24 17.52
CA ALA A 190 1.02 -1.86 16.59
C ALA A 190 0.68 -1.46 15.14
N CYS A 191 1.65 -1.54 14.24
CA CYS A 191 1.45 -1.28 12.81
C CYS A 191 1.69 -2.53 11.97
N TRP A 192 0.90 -2.67 10.91
CA TRP A 192 1.00 -3.69 9.87
C TRP A 192 1.25 -3.05 8.52
N ALA A 193 2.17 -3.63 7.74
CA ALA A 193 2.47 -3.20 6.39
C ALA A 193 2.70 -4.40 5.45
N HIS A 194 2.23 -4.25 4.22
CA HIS A 194 2.60 -5.11 3.10
C HIS A 194 3.64 -4.40 2.26
N ALA A 195 4.87 -4.91 2.25
CA ALA A 195 6.02 -4.21 1.71
C ALA A 195 6.46 -4.81 0.38
N SER A 196 6.50 -3.98 -0.67
CA SER A 196 7.23 -4.33 -1.89
C SER A 196 8.73 -4.39 -1.61
N PRO A 197 9.54 -5.01 -2.49
CA PRO A 197 11.00 -5.03 -2.35
C PRO A 197 11.61 -3.63 -2.26
N ALA A 198 10.99 -2.64 -2.91
CA ALA A 198 11.44 -1.24 -2.87
C ALA A 198 11.14 -0.56 -1.52
N ALA A 199 10.11 -1.00 -0.79
CA ALA A 199 9.65 -0.40 0.46
C ALA A 199 10.14 -1.13 1.72
N SER A 200 10.54 -2.42 1.63
CA SER A 200 10.92 -3.22 2.80
C SER A 200 12.05 -2.58 3.62
N GLY A 201 13.12 -2.12 2.95
CA GLY A 201 14.23 -1.44 3.62
C GLY A 201 13.89 -0.07 4.22
N LEU A 202 12.81 0.57 3.77
CA LEU A 202 12.28 1.78 4.41
C LEU A 202 11.60 1.43 5.73
N TYR A 203 10.71 0.43 5.71
CA TYR A 203 9.96 0.02 6.89
C TYR A 203 10.87 -0.57 7.97
N ASP A 204 11.88 -1.35 7.58
CA ASP A 204 12.90 -1.89 8.50
C ASP A 204 13.57 -0.78 9.32
N LYS A 205 14.04 0.28 8.65
CA LYS A 205 14.64 1.46 9.30
C LYS A 205 13.70 2.22 10.23
N LEU A 206 12.39 2.04 10.07
CA LEU A 206 11.36 2.66 10.90
C LEU A 206 10.83 1.71 11.99
N GLY A 207 11.51 0.59 12.21
CA GLY A 207 11.24 -0.35 13.30
C GLY A 207 10.22 -1.44 12.97
N PHE A 208 9.84 -1.59 11.70
CA PHE A 208 9.10 -2.76 11.27
C PHE A 208 10.02 -3.97 11.16
N VAL A 209 9.50 -5.15 11.48
CA VAL A 209 10.20 -6.42 11.33
C VAL A 209 9.42 -7.30 10.34
N SER A 210 10.13 -7.94 9.42
CA SER A 210 9.53 -8.94 8.53
C SER A 210 9.16 -10.19 9.32
N ILE A 211 7.90 -10.60 9.22
CA ILE A 211 7.29 -11.72 9.97
C ILE A 211 6.73 -12.79 9.03
N GLY A 212 6.94 -12.61 7.72
CA GLY A 212 6.54 -13.53 6.68
C GLY A 212 6.63 -12.86 5.32
N SER A 213 6.28 -13.61 4.29
CA SER A 213 6.23 -13.10 2.92
C SER A 213 5.26 -13.88 2.05
N GLY A 214 4.81 -13.24 0.99
CA GLY A 214 4.15 -13.87 -0.14
C GLY A 214 5.03 -13.79 -1.38
N GLU A 215 5.09 -14.88 -2.15
CA GLU A 215 5.84 -14.96 -3.40
C GLU A 215 4.89 -15.28 -4.55
N TYR A 216 4.97 -14.47 -5.61
CA TYR A 216 4.03 -14.52 -6.73
C TYR A 216 4.78 -14.62 -8.05
N VAL A 217 4.45 -15.64 -8.84
CA VAL A 217 5.01 -15.82 -10.18
C VAL A 217 4.34 -14.83 -11.13
N LEU A 218 5.10 -13.86 -11.65
CA LEU A 218 4.63 -12.87 -12.62
C LEU A 218 4.79 -13.34 -14.07
N GLY A 219 5.64 -14.33 -14.31
CA GLY A 219 5.91 -14.84 -15.64
C GLY A 219 6.77 -16.08 -15.62
N ARG A 220 6.74 -16.84 -16.71
CA ARG A 220 7.61 -18.00 -16.92
C ARG A 220 8.28 -17.88 -18.28
N MET A 221 9.58 -18.13 -18.31
CA MET A 221 10.38 -18.20 -19.54
C MET A 221 11.12 -19.55 -19.54
N GLY A 222 10.56 -20.55 -20.24
CA GLY A 222 11.06 -21.91 -20.15
C GLY A 222 10.86 -22.49 -18.74
N THR A 223 11.94 -22.88 -18.07
CA THR A 223 11.92 -23.35 -16.67
C THR A 223 12.09 -22.25 -15.64
N ASP A 224 12.45 -21.03 -16.08
CA ASP A 224 12.73 -19.92 -15.17
C ASP A 224 11.43 -19.18 -14.83
N GLU A 225 11.22 -18.97 -13.53
CA GLU A 225 10.07 -18.24 -13.00
C GLU A 225 10.50 -16.83 -12.57
N GLU A 226 9.79 -15.82 -13.05
CA GLU A 226 9.88 -14.48 -12.49
C GLU A 226 9.04 -14.40 -11.22
N VAL A 227 9.69 -14.41 -10.07
CA VAL A 227 9.02 -14.32 -8.77
C VAL A 227 9.11 -12.90 -8.22
N TYR A 228 7.97 -12.36 -7.79
CA TYR A 228 7.88 -11.11 -7.05
C TYR A 228 7.49 -11.40 -5.60
N LYS A 229 8.32 -10.94 -4.68
CA LYS A 229 8.14 -11.15 -3.24
C LYS A 229 7.60 -9.89 -2.57
N PHE A 230 6.60 -10.04 -1.73
CA PHE A 230 6.23 -9.03 -0.75
C PHE A 230 6.52 -9.51 0.67
N ASP A 231 7.01 -8.62 1.52
CA ASP A 231 7.19 -8.90 2.94
C ASP A 231 5.93 -8.48 3.72
N PHE A 232 5.51 -9.34 4.64
CA PHE A 232 4.54 -9.00 5.68
C PHE A 232 5.32 -8.44 6.87
N MET A 233 5.08 -7.19 7.21
CA MET A 233 5.88 -6.50 8.21
C MET A 233 5.02 -5.98 9.35
N LYS A 234 5.50 -6.20 10.58
CA LYS A 234 4.87 -5.70 11.80
C LYS A 234 5.83 -4.80 12.55
N ARG A 235 5.33 -3.67 13.04
CA ARG A 235 6.01 -2.83 14.02
C ARG A 235 5.26 -2.93 15.33
N ALA A 236 5.93 -3.43 16.36
CA ALA A 236 5.40 -3.42 17.72
C ALA A 236 5.33 -1.97 18.26
N VAL A 237 4.49 -1.76 19.27
CA VAL A 237 4.42 -0.47 19.99
C VAL A 237 5.80 -0.17 20.58
N GLN A 238 6.34 1.01 20.30
CA GLN A 238 7.57 1.49 20.92
C GLN A 238 7.23 2.47 22.04
N ASP A 239 7.96 2.39 23.15
CA ASP A 239 7.77 3.32 24.25
C ASP A 239 8.35 4.69 23.88
N VAL A 240 7.49 5.71 23.84
CA VAL A 240 7.81 7.09 23.46
C VAL A 240 8.84 7.75 24.41
N PHE A 241 9.16 7.12 25.55
CA PHE A 241 10.03 7.67 26.60
C PHE A 241 11.41 6.99 26.73
N ALA A 242 11.81 6.09 25.83
CA ALA A 242 13.10 5.40 25.93
C ALA A 242 14.30 6.18 25.34
N ALA A 243 14.09 7.38 24.79
CA ALA A 243 15.17 8.24 24.30
C ALA A 243 15.18 9.57 25.09
N SER A 244 15.90 9.58 26.20
CA SER A 244 16.41 10.77 26.89
C SER A 244 17.94 10.77 26.79
#